data_AF-A0A3A0A679-F1
#
_entry.id   AF-A0A3A0A679-F1
#
_cell.length_a   1.000
_cell.length_b   1.000
_cell.length_c   1.000
_cell.angle_alpha   90.00
_cell.angle_beta   90.00
_cell.angle_gamma   90.00
#
_symmetry.space_group_name_H-M   'P 1'
#
loop_
_entity.id
_entity.type
_entity.pdbx_description
1 polymer ?
#
loop_
_entity_poly.entity_id
_entity_poly.type
_entity_poly.pdbx_seq_one_letter_code
_entity_poly.pdbx_strand_id
1 'polypeptide(L)'
;MLWQRCTQSNTVRRGVGLALVGLLVFSLLPLMPAQRAEAIDLSVVYDPTVPGAVDPCSDPSYPACPGGVPRTDEMLFLVQVAAAYWATIFQDSHLFDIRVAWKVGGLPSAQTTNIDANGRPTAAIVRVPADMAFWYDPTPFDDDEYDMTPRLYRDTHPAEQIEAFNGAPPEILEVGYNGTGPSIDLLTILLHEMGHAVGLNASVAAAQPVPTCDEQSDPYYHIDPALVGGANMSIKAFEQFGQFPISGNHAHADHADREGDDHLSDQPQARNVYDQPSLGFDCSHLALGGIHECDDDPVCESHQALMWTGMLPNARARPSIADILAIATAAGWQEVHLPRKYSLTSGLWQDGATWLGARVPNAGNNAYIINRENHVALTIYDLGQARDVLITDGNSVTVTFGTLDAYRITMRGEGTLVQADSGALIDVVYLTNEAGGMLDLFYDATLDVFWTLRNDGLLRGG
;
A
#
# COMPACT_ATOMS: atom_id res chain seq x y z
N MET A 1 29.94 -62.69 3.48
CA MET A 1 29.31 -63.45 2.39
C MET A 1 29.36 -62.56 1.16
N LEU A 2 30.34 -62.62 0.25
CA LEU A 2 31.01 -63.76 -0.40
C LEU A 2 30.08 -64.42 -1.44
N TRP A 3 30.62 -64.50 -2.67
CA TRP A 3 30.20 -65.17 -3.93
C TRP A 3 29.71 -64.24 -5.05
N GLN A 4 30.52 -63.93 -6.09
CA GLN A 4 30.99 -64.78 -7.23
C GLN A 4 29.86 -65.13 -8.22
N ARG A 5 30.06 -65.30 -9.54
CA ARG A 5 31.01 -64.91 -10.61
C ARG A 5 30.45 -65.62 -11.89
N CYS A 6 30.98 -65.26 -13.07
CA CYS A 6 30.94 -66.01 -14.35
C CYS A 6 29.66 -65.86 -15.21
N THR A 7 29.68 -65.66 -16.54
CA THR A 7 30.75 -65.91 -17.54
C THR A 7 30.51 -65.16 -18.86
N GLN A 8 31.59 -65.06 -19.63
CA GLN A 8 31.83 -64.45 -20.94
C GLN A 8 30.89 -64.87 -22.09
N SER A 9 30.78 -64.01 -23.12
CA SER A 9 31.17 -64.40 -24.49
C SER A 9 31.34 -63.18 -25.41
N ASN A 10 32.51 -63.10 -26.06
CA ASN A 10 32.82 -62.20 -27.15
C ASN A 10 32.07 -62.61 -28.43
N THR A 11 31.44 -61.67 -29.13
CA THR A 11 31.37 -61.75 -30.60
C THR A 11 31.49 -60.36 -31.22
N VAL A 12 32.59 -60.19 -31.96
CA VAL A 12 32.81 -59.09 -32.90
C VAL A 12 31.92 -59.31 -34.12
N ARG A 13 31.05 -58.35 -34.45
CA ARG A 13 30.61 -58.11 -35.82
C ARG A 13 30.61 -56.61 -36.12
N ARG A 14 31.54 -56.24 -37.00
CA ARG A 14 31.46 -55.03 -37.82
C ARG A 14 30.20 -55.12 -38.68
N GLY A 15 29.44 -54.03 -38.77
CA GLY A 15 28.34 -53.99 -39.72
C GLY A 15 27.46 -52.76 -39.62
N VAL A 16 27.81 -51.75 -40.42
CA VAL A 16 26.91 -50.83 -41.14
C VAL A 16 26.08 -49.86 -40.29
N GLY A 17 26.16 -48.60 -40.70
CA GLY A 17 25.68 -47.45 -39.97
C GLY A 17 24.16 -47.32 -39.91
N LEU A 18 23.74 -46.62 -38.86
CA LEU A 18 22.54 -45.83 -38.84
C LEU A 18 22.91 -44.48 -38.23
N ALA A 19 22.95 -43.45 -39.07
CA ALA A 19 23.06 -42.08 -38.62
C ALA A 19 21.80 -41.76 -37.82
N LEU A 20 21.93 -41.63 -36.50
CA LEU A 20 20.90 -41.02 -35.67
C LEU A 20 20.92 -39.51 -35.97
N VAL A 21 20.09 -39.10 -36.93
CA VAL A 21 19.67 -37.71 -37.08
C VAL A 21 18.76 -37.43 -35.89
N GLY A 22 19.36 -36.99 -34.78
CA GLY A 22 18.65 -36.38 -33.67
C GLY A 22 18.05 -35.07 -34.17
N LEU A 23 16.78 -35.14 -34.59
CA LEU A 23 15.98 -33.99 -34.95
C LEU A 23 15.73 -33.18 -33.67
N LEU A 24 16.67 -32.29 -33.35
CA LEU A 24 16.49 -31.18 -32.41
C LEU A 24 15.41 -30.27 -33.02
N VAL A 25 14.14 -30.62 -32.77
CA VAL A 25 13.03 -29.68 -32.91
C VAL A 25 13.22 -28.69 -31.76
N PHE A 26 14.11 -27.71 -31.97
CA PHE A 26 14.00 -26.42 -31.30
C PHE A 26 12.65 -25.88 -31.76
N SER A 27 11.62 -26.15 -30.95
CA SER A 27 10.34 -25.48 -31.02
C SER A 27 10.62 -23.98 -30.93
N LEU A 28 10.73 -23.36 -32.10
CA LEU A 28 10.55 -21.93 -32.35
C LEU A 28 9.12 -21.58 -31.94
N LEU A 29 8.81 -21.69 -30.63
CA LEU A 29 7.74 -20.93 -30.05
C LEU A 29 8.20 -19.48 -30.21
N PRO A 30 7.55 -18.66 -31.04
CA PRO A 30 7.85 -17.25 -31.04
C PRO A 30 7.69 -16.79 -29.60
N LEU A 31 8.77 -16.25 -29.04
CA LEU A 31 8.72 -15.42 -27.84
C LEU A 31 7.82 -14.24 -28.21
N MET A 32 6.50 -14.45 -28.14
CA MET A 32 5.58 -13.34 -28.21
C MET A 32 5.95 -12.47 -27.02
N PRO A 33 6.23 -11.17 -27.22
CA PRO A 33 6.44 -10.27 -26.11
C PRO A 33 5.22 -10.44 -25.20
N ALA A 34 5.45 -10.82 -23.94
CA ALA A 34 4.39 -10.80 -22.95
C ALA A 34 3.80 -9.39 -23.02
N GLN A 35 2.54 -9.26 -23.41
CA GLN A 35 1.85 -7.98 -23.34
C GLN A 35 1.96 -7.56 -21.88
N ARG A 36 2.69 -6.48 -21.60
CA ARG A 36 2.60 -5.86 -20.28
C ARG A 36 1.14 -5.48 -20.12
N ALA A 37 0.52 -5.94 -19.04
CA ALA A 37 -0.79 -5.42 -18.65
C ALA A 37 -0.65 -3.90 -18.54
N GLU A 38 -1.54 -3.18 -19.23
CA GLU A 38 -1.62 -1.73 -19.10
C GLU A 38 -2.28 -1.40 -17.76
N ALA A 39 -1.98 -0.21 -17.22
CA ALA A 39 -2.66 0.33 -16.05
C ALA A 39 -4.18 0.40 -16.28
N ILE A 40 -4.96 0.27 -15.20
CA ILE A 40 -6.39 0.51 -15.23
C ILE A 40 -6.69 1.96 -15.65
N ASP A 41 -7.68 2.13 -16.54
CA ASP A 41 -8.12 3.45 -17.01
C ASP A 41 -9.34 3.91 -16.20
N LEU A 42 -9.10 4.81 -15.24
CA LEU A 42 -10.16 5.38 -14.40
C LEU A 42 -10.72 6.65 -15.07
N SER A 43 -11.94 6.54 -15.59
CA SER A 43 -12.66 7.69 -16.13
C SER A 43 -13.49 8.34 -15.02
N VAL A 44 -13.25 9.61 -14.74
CA VAL A 44 -13.97 10.35 -13.70
C VAL A 44 -14.91 11.37 -14.35
N VAL A 45 -16.18 11.35 -13.96
CA VAL A 45 -17.18 12.31 -14.43
C VAL A 45 -18.03 12.83 -13.27
N TYR A 46 -18.14 14.15 -13.15
CA TYR A 46 -19.14 14.76 -12.28
C TYR A 46 -20.55 14.49 -12.83
N ASP A 47 -21.42 13.90 -12.01
CA ASP A 47 -22.77 13.58 -12.42
C ASP A 47 -23.78 13.98 -11.33
N PRO A 48 -24.41 15.18 -11.43
CA PRO A 48 -25.39 15.63 -10.45
C PRO A 48 -26.73 14.89 -10.56
N THR A 49 -26.85 13.91 -11.46
CA THR A 49 -28.08 13.12 -11.66
C THR A 49 -28.05 11.77 -10.95
N VAL A 50 -26.91 11.37 -10.36
CA VAL A 50 -26.84 10.11 -9.61
C VAL A 50 -27.80 10.14 -8.40
N PRO A 51 -28.40 9.01 -8.00
CA PRO A 51 -29.33 8.99 -6.88
C PRO A 51 -28.71 9.54 -5.59
N GLY A 52 -29.41 10.47 -4.93
CA GLY A 52 -28.95 11.14 -3.72
C GLY A 52 -27.99 12.31 -3.95
N ALA A 53 -27.69 12.65 -5.21
CA ALA A 53 -26.91 13.83 -5.53
C ALA A 53 -27.65 15.12 -5.19
N VAL A 54 -26.89 16.14 -4.79
CA VAL A 54 -27.36 17.51 -4.67
C VAL A 54 -26.46 18.44 -5.46
N ASP A 55 -26.97 19.62 -5.81
CA ASP A 55 -26.12 20.74 -6.18
C ASP A 55 -26.01 21.67 -4.96
N PRO A 56 -24.84 21.72 -4.30
CA PRO A 56 -24.66 22.42 -3.04
C PRO A 56 -24.89 23.93 -3.15
N CYS A 57 -24.82 24.51 -4.35
CA CYS A 57 -25.06 25.94 -4.55
C CYS A 57 -26.47 26.27 -5.07
N SER A 58 -27.27 25.26 -5.41
CA SER A 58 -28.65 25.46 -5.86
C SER A 58 -29.69 25.35 -4.74
N ASP A 59 -29.35 24.66 -3.64
CA ASP A 59 -30.31 24.40 -2.56
C ASP A 59 -30.16 25.45 -1.43
N PRO A 60 -31.17 26.34 -1.25
CA PRO A 60 -31.14 27.40 -0.25
C PRO A 60 -31.17 26.88 1.21
N SER A 61 -31.40 25.59 1.41
CA SER A 61 -31.43 24.94 2.72
C SER A 61 -30.04 24.70 3.29
N TYR A 62 -28.99 24.76 2.46
CA TYR A 62 -27.61 24.69 2.91
C TYR A 62 -27.09 26.11 3.04
N PRO A 63 -26.84 26.61 4.27
CA PRO A 63 -26.35 27.96 4.48
C PRO A 63 -24.94 28.07 3.89
N ALA A 64 -24.92 28.48 2.62
CA ALA A 64 -23.80 28.81 1.78
C ALA A 64 -22.83 27.64 1.48
N CYS A 65 -22.66 27.34 0.18
CA CYS A 65 -21.31 27.08 -0.35
C CYS A 65 -20.37 28.06 0.37
N PRO A 66 -19.43 27.63 1.23
CA PRO A 66 -18.66 28.59 2.03
C PRO A 66 -17.94 29.57 1.10
N GLY A 67 -18.40 30.84 1.07
CA GLY A 67 -17.93 31.86 0.10
C GLY A 67 -18.77 32.06 -1.18
N GLY A 68 -19.90 31.36 -1.36
CA GLY A 68 -20.83 31.53 -2.49
C GLY A 68 -20.36 30.93 -3.81
N VAL A 69 -19.30 30.12 -3.81
CA VAL A 69 -18.71 29.51 -5.02
C VAL A 69 -18.81 27.98 -4.93
N PRO A 70 -19.31 27.28 -5.96
CA PRO A 70 -19.25 25.83 -6.03
C PRO A 70 -17.78 25.40 -6.03
N ARG A 71 -17.35 24.67 -4.99
CA ARG A 71 -16.00 24.07 -4.95
C ARG A 71 -15.91 22.76 -5.75
N THR A 72 -16.82 22.59 -6.70
CA THR A 72 -16.93 21.39 -7.55
C THR A 72 -15.68 21.22 -8.39
N ASP A 73 -15.09 22.32 -8.88
CA ASP A 73 -13.86 22.25 -9.68
C ASP A 73 -12.67 21.76 -8.84
N GLU A 74 -12.50 22.26 -7.61
CA GLU A 74 -11.45 21.77 -6.71
C GLU A 74 -11.69 20.33 -6.25
N MET A 75 -12.95 19.95 -5.97
CA MET A 75 -13.29 18.56 -5.70
C MET A 75 -12.92 17.68 -6.90
N LEU A 76 -13.28 18.08 -8.12
CA LEU A 76 -12.99 17.29 -9.33
C LEU A 76 -11.49 17.16 -9.59
N PHE A 77 -10.71 18.21 -9.34
CA PHE A 77 -9.26 18.13 -9.38
C PHE A 77 -8.73 17.05 -8.42
N LEU A 78 -9.18 17.06 -7.16
CA LEU A 78 -8.74 16.06 -6.18
C LEU A 78 -9.23 14.64 -6.49
N VAL A 79 -10.43 14.49 -7.06
CA VAL A 79 -10.92 13.19 -7.53
C VAL A 79 -10.04 12.65 -8.66
N GLN A 80 -9.65 13.52 -9.61
CA GLN A 80 -8.72 13.13 -10.69
C GLN A 80 -7.36 12.71 -10.14
N VAL A 81 -6.88 13.37 -9.08
CA VAL A 81 -5.64 12.98 -8.41
C VAL A 81 -5.77 11.63 -7.71
N ALA A 82 -6.86 11.38 -6.98
CA ALA A 82 -7.13 10.09 -6.37
C ALA A 82 -7.27 8.96 -7.42
N ALA A 83 -7.90 9.26 -8.57
CA ALA A 83 -7.99 8.34 -9.69
C ALA A 83 -6.62 8.04 -10.31
N ALA A 84 -5.81 9.07 -10.56
CA ALA A 84 -4.45 8.89 -11.06
C ALA A 84 -3.62 8.03 -10.09
N TYR A 85 -3.77 8.24 -8.78
CA TYR A 85 -3.09 7.44 -7.76
C TYR A 85 -3.44 5.94 -7.89
N TRP A 86 -4.73 5.60 -7.84
CA TRP A 86 -5.18 4.21 -7.96
C TRP A 86 -4.84 3.58 -9.31
N ALA A 87 -4.92 4.33 -10.40
CA ALA A 87 -4.55 3.87 -11.74
C ALA A 87 -3.07 3.45 -11.83
N THR A 88 -2.18 4.09 -11.07
CA THR A 88 -0.76 3.73 -11.07
C THR A 88 -0.46 2.39 -10.38
N ILE A 89 -1.40 1.88 -9.58
CA ILE A 89 -1.20 0.72 -8.72
C ILE A 89 -1.61 -0.57 -9.41
N PHE A 90 -2.76 -0.61 -10.08
CA PHE A 90 -3.29 -1.86 -10.64
C PHE A 90 -3.09 -1.95 -12.14
N GLN A 91 -2.39 -2.99 -12.60
CA GLN A 91 -2.15 -3.25 -14.02
C GLN A 91 -3.26 -4.14 -14.57
N ASP A 92 -4.41 -3.53 -14.87
CA ASP A 92 -5.58 -4.20 -15.41
C ASP A 92 -6.19 -3.36 -16.54
N SER A 93 -5.87 -3.70 -17.79
CA SER A 93 -6.31 -2.96 -18.98
C SER A 93 -7.83 -3.08 -19.20
N HIS A 94 -8.57 -2.20 -18.54
CA HIS A 94 -9.99 -1.94 -18.78
C HIS A 94 -10.37 -0.52 -18.37
N LEU A 95 -11.53 -0.09 -18.85
CA LEU A 95 -12.15 1.18 -18.48
C LEU A 95 -13.02 0.99 -17.23
N PHE A 96 -12.82 1.84 -16.25
CA PHE A 96 -13.65 1.91 -15.05
C PHE A 96 -14.23 3.33 -14.89
N ASP A 97 -15.55 3.45 -15.08
CA ASP A 97 -16.28 4.71 -15.03
C ASP A 97 -16.71 5.07 -13.59
N ILE A 98 -16.19 6.17 -13.06
CA ILE A 98 -16.46 6.66 -11.72
C ILE A 98 -17.27 7.96 -11.82
N ARG A 99 -18.53 7.88 -11.39
CA ARG A 99 -19.42 9.03 -11.28
C ARG A 99 -19.25 9.68 -9.92
N VAL A 100 -19.00 10.98 -9.87
CA VAL A 100 -18.83 11.71 -8.61
C VAL A 100 -19.90 12.75 -8.45
N ALA A 101 -20.44 12.87 -7.24
CA ALA A 101 -21.45 13.85 -6.91
C ALA A 101 -21.33 14.35 -5.47
N TRP A 102 -21.87 15.54 -5.23
CA TRP A 102 -22.17 16.01 -3.87
C TRP A 102 -23.41 15.29 -3.34
N LYS A 103 -23.46 15.06 -2.03
CA LYS A 103 -24.67 14.63 -1.31
C LYS A 103 -24.87 15.46 -0.06
N VAL A 104 -26.03 15.31 0.58
CA VAL A 104 -26.30 15.95 1.88
C VAL A 104 -26.33 14.91 2.96
N GLY A 105 -25.61 15.19 4.04
CA GLY A 105 -25.70 14.43 5.26
C GLY A 105 -25.10 13.03 5.12
N GLY A 106 -24.91 12.41 6.28
CA GLY A 106 -24.20 11.15 6.38
C GLY A 106 -22.70 11.29 6.10
N LEU A 107 -22.00 10.17 6.23
CA LEU A 107 -20.58 10.06 5.92
C LEU A 107 -20.37 10.02 4.40
N PRO A 108 -19.17 10.28 3.88
CA PRO A 108 -18.82 9.96 2.49
C PRO A 108 -19.18 8.49 2.14
N SER A 109 -19.37 8.21 0.85
CA SER A 109 -19.74 6.85 0.43
C SER A 109 -19.38 6.56 -1.01
N ALA A 110 -18.94 5.33 -1.27
CA ALA A 110 -18.78 4.75 -2.58
C ALA A 110 -19.66 3.52 -2.79
N GLN A 111 -20.03 3.28 -4.04
CA GLN A 111 -20.82 2.13 -4.43
C GLN A 111 -20.41 1.67 -5.83
N THR A 112 -19.92 0.43 -5.94
CA THR A 112 -19.76 -0.25 -7.23
C THR A 112 -21.15 -0.50 -7.84
N THR A 113 -21.40 0.00 -9.04
CA THR A 113 -22.69 -0.09 -9.73
C THR A 113 -22.70 -1.11 -10.86
N ASN A 114 -21.53 -1.49 -11.37
CA ASN A 114 -21.40 -2.52 -12.38
C ASN A 114 -20.10 -3.31 -12.21
N ILE A 115 -20.18 -4.60 -12.48
CA ILE A 115 -19.03 -5.51 -12.55
C ILE A 115 -19.07 -6.26 -13.89
N ASP A 116 -17.92 -6.64 -14.42
CA ASP A 116 -17.84 -7.43 -15.65
C ASP A 116 -18.06 -8.94 -15.38
N ALA A 117 -17.93 -9.75 -16.44
CA ALA A 117 -18.10 -11.21 -16.34
C ALA A 117 -17.05 -11.92 -15.47
N ASN A 118 -15.91 -11.27 -15.21
CA ASN A 118 -14.86 -11.75 -14.32
C ASN A 118 -15.01 -11.15 -12.91
N GLY A 119 -16.08 -10.40 -12.66
CA GLY A 119 -16.34 -9.74 -11.38
C GLY A 119 -15.51 -8.49 -11.12
N ARG A 120 -14.82 -7.96 -12.14
CA ARG A 120 -14.05 -6.72 -12.00
C ARG A 120 -14.98 -5.51 -11.99
N PRO A 121 -14.78 -4.52 -11.09
CA PRO A 121 -15.50 -3.25 -11.14
C PRO A 121 -15.36 -2.57 -12.50
N THR A 122 -16.48 -2.09 -13.07
CA THR A 122 -16.45 -1.31 -14.32
C THR A 122 -17.22 -0.01 -14.23
N ALA A 123 -18.06 0.16 -13.21
CA ALA A 123 -18.68 1.43 -12.88
C ALA A 123 -18.92 1.58 -11.39
N ALA A 124 -18.78 2.81 -10.88
CA ALA A 124 -19.02 3.14 -9.48
C ALA A 124 -19.55 4.57 -9.32
N ILE A 125 -20.14 4.84 -8.16
CA ILE A 125 -20.55 6.18 -7.74
C ILE A 125 -19.82 6.52 -6.45
N VAL A 126 -19.12 7.65 -6.41
CA VAL A 126 -18.52 8.25 -5.20
C VAL A 126 -19.32 9.49 -4.83
N ARG A 127 -19.73 9.60 -3.57
CA ARG A 127 -20.52 10.74 -3.06
C ARG A 127 -19.82 11.41 -1.91
N VAL A 128 -19.59 12.72 -2.05
CA VAL A 128 -18.94 13.56 -1.05
C VAL A 128 -20.00 14.41 -0.32
N PRO A 129 -20.05 14.42 1.02
CA PRO A 129 -20.99 15.26 1.76
C PRO A 129 -20.68 16.75 1.56
N ALA A 130 -21.65 17.53 1.09
CA ALA A 130 -21.52 18.95 0.85
C ALA A 130 -21.54 19.79 2.15
N ASP A 131 -22.02 19.21 3.25
CA ASP A 131 -22.18 19.84 4.56
C ASP A 131 -20.95 19.62 5.48
N MET A 132 -19.88 19.00 4.96
CA MET A 132 -18.62 18.83 5.67
C MET A 132 -17.59 19.90 5.25
N ALA A 133 -16.83 20.39 6.24
CA ALA A 133 -15.73 21.31 6.01
C ALA A 133 -14.45 20.53 5.70
N PHE A 134 -14.04 20.51 4.43
CA PHE A 134 -12.80 19.87 3.99
C PHE A 134 -11.67 20.86 3.73
N TRP A 135 -10.45 20.36 3.87
CA TRP A 135 -9.25 20.90 3.24
C TRP A 135 -9.19 20.50 1.78
N TYR A 136 -8.84 21.45 0.92
CA TYR A 136 -8.69 21.25 -0.51
C TYR A 136 -7.24 21.54 -0.86
N ASP A 137 -6.45 20.49 -0.95
CA ASP A 137 -5.02 20.61 -1.13
C ASP A 137 -4.66 21.11 -2.55
N PRO A 138 -3.95 22.24 -2.69
CA PRO A 138 -3.45 22.70 -3.98
C PRO A 138 -2.27 21.86 -4.52
N THR A 139 -1.56 21.12 -3.66
CA THR A 139 -0.32 20.37 -3.97
C THR A 139 -0.43 18.88 -3.56
N PRO A 140 -1.45 18.15 -4.07
CA PRO A 140 -1.82 16.81 -3.59
C PRO A 140 -0.84 15.68 -3.96
N PHE A 141 0.35 15.98 -4.46
CA PHE A 141 1.41 15.00 -4.74
C PHE A 141 2.69 15.23 -3.92
N ASP A 142 2.78 16.37 -3.24
CA ASP A 142 3.99 16.79 -2.54
C ASP A 142 3.95 16.39 -1.07
N ASP A 143 2.76 16.37 -0.46
CA ASP A 143 2.52 16.04 0.95
C ASP A 143 3.29 16.94 1.94
N ASP A 144 3.92 18.04 1.49
CA ASP A 144 4.76 18.92 2.30
C ASP A 144 4.00 19.61 3.46
N GLU A 145 2.66 19.62 3.40
CA GLU A 145 1.76 20.16 4.42
C GLU A 145 1.53 19.18 5.58
N TYR A 146 1.97 17.93 5.43
CA TYR A 146 1.77 16.83 6.37
C TYR A 146 3.11 16.12 6.63
N ASP A 147 3.40 15.81 7.90
CA ASP A 147 4.58 15.00 8.24
C ASP A 147 4.28 13.51 8.02
N MET A 148 4.19 13.12 6.75
CA MET A 148 3.79 11.77 6.35
C MET A 148 4.85 10.75 6.76
N THR A 149 4.45 9.78 7.58
CA THR A 149 5.34 8.73 8.07
C THR A 149 4.73 7.35 7.81
N PRO A 150 5.49 6.40 7.21
CA PRO A 150 5.04 5.02 7.13
C PRO A 150 5.03 4.38 8.52
N ARG A 151 3.98 3.60 8.79
CA ARG A 151 3.88 2.73 9.96
C ARG A 151 4.08 1.30 9.51
N LEU A 152 5.04 0.61 10.13
CA LEU A 152 5.40 -0.75 9.76
C LEU A 152 4.78 -1.74 10.74
N TYR A 153 4.54 -2.97 10.29
CA TYR A 153 3.97 -4.04 11.10
C TYR A 153 4.70 -4.23 12.44
N ARG A 154 6.04 -4.14 12.46
CA ARG A 154 6.81 -4.26 13.70
C ARG A 154 6.56 -3.14 14.72
N ASP A 155 6.11 -1.98 14.25
CA ASP A 155 5.84 -0.79 15.07
C ASP A 155 4.39 -0.83 15.60
N THR A 156 3.53 -1.67 14.99
CA THR A 156 2.15 -1.90 15.38
C THR A 156 2.03 -2.46 16.80
N HIS A 157 1.01 -2.03 17.54
CA HIS A 157 0.75 -2.54 18.89
C HIS A 157 0.51 -4.06 18.85
N PRO A 158 1.06 -4.87 19.79
CA PRO A 158 0.96 -6.33 19.72
C PRO A 158 -0.48 -6.86 19.66
N ALA A 159 -1.44 -6.19 20.32
CA ALA A 159 -2.85 -6.58 20.23
C ALA A 159 -3.41 -6.37 18.81
N GLU A 160 -3.05 -5.28 18.16
CA GLU A 160 -3.47 -4.99 16.79
C GLU A 160 -2.83 -5.98 15.81
N GLN A 161 -1.58 -6.41 16.04
CA GLN A 161 -0.97 -7.48 15.26
C GLN A 161 -1.77 -8.79 15.34
N ILE A 162 -2.22 -9.17 16.55
CA ILE A 162 -2.99 -10.39 16.79
C ILE A 162 -4.39 -10.31 16.16
N GLU A 163 -5.04 -9.15 16.25
CA GLU A 163 -6.38 -8.96 15.73
C GLU A 163 -6.39 -8.85 14.21
N ALA A 164 -5.53 -8.00 13.65
CA ALA A 164 -5.60 -7.60 12.25
C ALA A 164 -4.88 -8.56 11.30
N PHE A 165 -3.99 -9.43 11.80
CA PHE A 165 -3.19 -10.32 10.96
C PHE A 165 -3.28 -11.77 11.38
N ASN A 166 -3.16 -12.65 10.39
CA ASN A 166 -2.88 -14.07 10.60
C ASN A 166 -1.64 -14.47 9.79
N GLY A 167 -0.87 -15.45 10.28
CA GLY A 167 0.37 -15.89 9.66
C GLY A 167 1.61 -15.12 10.14
N ALA A 168 2.54 -14.85 9.22
CA ALA A 168 3.82 -14.21 9.52
C ALA A 168 4.11 -13.01 8.59
N PRO A 169 3.42 -11.87 8.78
CA PRO A 169 3.69 -10.67 8.01
C PRO A 169 5.17 -10.26 8.10
N PRO A 170 5.80 -9.78 7.01
CA PRO A 170 7.12 -9.18 7.10
C PRO A 170 7.09 -7.98 8.05
N GLU A 171 8.09 -7.86 8.92
CA GLU A 171 8.23 -6.72 9.85
C GLU A 171 8.21 -5.34 9.19
N ILE A 172 8.61 -5.28 7.92
CA ILE A 172 8.67 -4.08 7.09
C ILE A 172 7.39 -3.84 6.28
N LEU A 173 6.35 -4.67 6.46
CA LEU A 173 5.07 -4.45 5.81
C LEU A 173 4.51 -3.12 6.32
N GLU A 174 4.25 -2.20 5.40
CA GLU A 174 3.61 -0.95 5.74
C GLU A 174 2.11 -1.18 5.97
N VAL A 175 1.65 -0.88 7.18
CA VAL A 175 0.26 -1.05 7.63
C VAL A 175 -0.50 0.28 7.70
N GLY A 176 0.21 1.41 7.64
CA GLY A 176 -0.35 2.75 7.62
C GLY A 176 0.61 3.73 6.95
N TYR A 177 0.08 4.77 6.31
CA TYR A 177 0.87 5.88 5.79
C TYR A 177 0.09 7.17 6.01
N ASN A 178 0.37 7.85 7.11
CA ASN A 178 -0.40 8.99 7.57
C ASN A 178 0.49 10.10 8.14
N GLY A 179 -0.09 11.29 8.28
CA GLY A 179 0.54 12.48 8.84
C GLY A 179 -0.49 13.42 9.44
N THR A 180 -0.11 14.16 10.48
CA THR A 180 -0.99 15.14 11.11
C THR A 180 -0.95 16.46 10.34
N GLY A 181 -2.10 17.10 10.21
CA GLY A 181 -2.31 18.38 9.53
C GLY A 181 -3.38 19.23 10.23
N PRO A 182 -3.91 20.27 9.55
CA PRO A 182 -4.77 21.27 10.19
C PRO A 182 -6.28 20.98 10.09
N SER A 183 -6.72 20.10 9.19
CA SER A 183 -8.14 19.87 8.89
C SER A 183 -8.37 18.54 8.16
N ILE A 184 -9.63 18.09 8.08
CA ILE A 184 -10.03 16.88 7.33
C ILE A 184 -9.66 17.05 5.86
N ASP A 185 -8.76 16.21 5.37
CA ASP A 185 -8.21 16.26 4.02
C ASP A 185 -9.16 15.60 3.00
N LEU A 186 -9.71 16.37 2.04
CA LEU A 186 -10.62 15.81 1.05
C LEU A 186 -9.96 14.72 0.20
N LEU A 187 -8.66 14.84 -0.08
CA LEU A 187 -7.94 13.83 -0.84
C LEU A 187 -7.92 12.48 -0.12
N THR A 188 -7.68 12.48 1.20
CA THR A 188 -7.77 11.27 2.03
C THR A 188 -9.15 10.61 1.94
N ILE A 189 -10.23 11.40 2.07
CA ILE A 189 -11.61 10.90 1.89
C ILE A 189 -11.78 10.26 0.51
N LEU A 190 -11.35 10.95 -0.54
CA LEU A 190 -11.52 10.48 -1.91
C LEU A 190 -10.71 9.21 -2.17
N LEU A 191 -9.49 9.10 -1.65
CA LEU A 191 -8.69 7.88 -1.74
C LEU A 191 -9.39 6.71 -1.05
N HIS A 192 -9.96 6.93 0.14
CA HIS A 192 -10.70 5.93 0.90
C HIS A 192 -11.94 5.44 0.14
N GLU A 193 -12.80 6.38 -0.29
CA GLU A 193 -14.02 6.04 -1.03
C GLU A 193 -13.72 5.38 -2.37
N MET A 194 -12.67 5.83 -3.08
CA MET A 194 -12.23 5.15 -4.29
C MET A 194 -11.66 3.76 -4.00
N GLY A 195 -11.01 3.55 -2.85
CA GLY A 195 -10.58 2.24 -2.34
C GLY A 195 -11.73 1.22 -2.27
N HIS A 196 -12.88 1.65 -1.75
CA HIS A 196 -14.10 0.85 -1.80
C HIS A 196 -14.56 0.57 -3.23
N ALA A 197 -14.61 1.60 -4.08
CA ALA A 197 -15.05 1.44 -5.46
C ALA A 197 -14.19 0.45 -6.25
N VAL A 198 -12.86 0.46 -6.03
CA VAL A 198 -11.89 -0.35 -6.78
C VAL A 198 -11.77 -1.79 -6.31
N GLY A 199 -12.10 -2.13 -5.06
CA GLY A 199 -12.02 -3.54 -4.65
C GLY A 199 -12.59 -3.90 -3.29
N LEU A 200 -12.59 -2.99 -2.31
CA LEU A 200 -13.14 -3.28 -0.98
C LEU A 200 -14.62 -2.88 -0.88
N ASN A 201 -15.45 -3.57 -1.64
CA ASN A 201 -16.90 -3.46 -1.57
C ASN A 201 -17.52 -4.86 -1.52
N ALA A 202 -18.58 -5.05 -0.72
CA ALA A 202 -19.30 -6.32 -0.61
C ALA A 202 -19.69 -6.95 -1.97
N SER A 203 -20.00 -6.12 -2.98
CA SER A 203 -20.36 -6.57 -4.33
C SER A 203 -19.17 -7.18 -5.08
N VAL A 204 -17.96 -6.65 -4.84
CA VAL A 204 -16.71 -7.14 -5.45
C VAL A 204 -16.23 -8.38 -4.71
N ALA A 205 -16.32 -8.40 -3.38
CA ALA A 205 -15.99 -9.59 -2.60
C ALA A 205 -16.81 -10.82 -3.05
N ALA A 206 -18.07 -10.65 -3.46
CA ALA A 206 -18.92 -11.73 -3.94
C ALA A 206 -18.61 -12.22 -5.38
N ALA A 207 -17.67 -11.60 -6.10
CA ALA A 207 -17.25 -11.98 -7.44
C ALA A 207 -16.63 -13.39 -7.48
N GLN A 208 -16.60 -13.99 -8.68
CA GLN A 208 -15.97 -15.31 -8.90
C GLN A 208 -14.58 -15.19 -9.53
N PRO A 209 -13.63 -16.06 -9.16
CA PRO A 209 -13.77 -17.15 -8.17
C PRO A 209 -13.93 -16.64 -6.72
N VAL A 210 -14.82 -17.33 -5.97
CA VAL A 210 -15.29 -17.12 -4.58
C VAL A 210 -14.37 -16.26 -3.67
N PRO A 211 -14.94 -15.36 -2.85
CA PRO A 211 -14.24 -14.33 -2.09
C PRO A 211 -13.01 -14.83 -1.34
N THR A 212 -11.98 -13.99 -1.36
CA THR A 212 -10.90 -14.02 -0.37
C THR A 212 -11.35 -13.61 1.02
N CYS A 213 -12.51 -12.95 1.20
CA CYS A 213 -13.09 -12.62 2.52
C CYS A 213 -14.42 -13.36 2.68
N ASP A 214 -14.45 -14.43 3.48
CA ASP A 214 -15.69 -15.14 3.82
C ASP A 214 -16.23 -14.62 5.16
N GLU A 215 -17.26 -13.77 5.09
CA GLU A 215 -17.97 -13.23 6.26
C GLU A 215 -18.52 -14.34 7.20
N GLN A 216 -18.65 -15.58 6.74
CA GLN A 216 -19.23 -16.66 7.55
C GLN A 216 -18.19 -17.53 8.23
N SER A 217 -16.93 -17.53 7.76
CA SER A 217 -15.92 -18.46 8.29
C SER A 217 -14.49 -17.94 8.32
N ASP A 218 -14.12 -16.95 7.50
CA ASP A 218 -12.74 -16.50 7.34
C ASP A 218 -12.70 -15.05 6.81
N PRO A 219 -12.87 -14.04 7.69
CA PRO A 219 -12.93 -12.63 7.29
C PRO A 219 -11.53 -12.08 6.99
N TYR A 220 -10.68 -12.81 6.28
CA TYR A 220 -9.27 -12.47 6.08
C TYR A 220 -8.90 -12.45 4.60
N TYR A 221 -8.35 -11.34 4.12
CA TYR A 221 -7.73 -11.26 2.79
C TYR A 221 -6.42 -12.03 2.76
N HIS A 222 -6.42 -13.20 2.10
CA HIS A 222 -5.24 -14.04 1.92
C HIS A 222 -4.29 -13.46 0.87
N ILE A 223 -3.20 -12.86 1.33
CA ILE A 223 -2.27 -12.16 0.44
C ILE A 223 -1.41 -13.16 -0.32
N ASP A 224 -1.25 -12.96 -1.63
CA ASP A 224 -0.35 -13.79 -2.45
C ASP A 224 1.08 -13.73 -1.87
N PRO A 225 1.65 -14.86 -1.42
CA PRO A 225 2.99 -14.90 -0.86
C PRO A 225 4.04 -14.31 -1.79
N ALA A 226 3.88 -14.40 -3.12
CA ALA A 226 4.82 -13.80 -4.07
C ALA A 226 4.94 -12.28 -3.88
N LEU A 227 3.86 -11.58 -3.52
CA LEU A 227 3.86 -10.13 -3.30
C LEU A 227 4.50 -9.73 -1.97
N VAL A 228 4.66 -10.67 -1.03
CA VAL A 228 5.19 -10.42 0.32
C VAL A 228 6.45 -11.24 0.64
N GLY A 229 7.24 -11.57 -0.39
CA GLY A 229 8.54 -12.23 -0.20
C GLY A 229 8.45 -13.69 0.25
N GLY A 230 7.36 -14.38 -0.10
CA GLY A 230 7.06 -15.75 0.29
C GLY A 230 6.40 -15.89 1.66
N ALA A 231 6.09 -14.78 2.34
CA ALA A 231 5.37 -14.82 3.61
C ALA A 231 3.93 -15.32 3.40
N ASN A 232 3.51 -16.29 4.20
CA ASN A 232 2.10 -16.67 4.28
C ASN A 232 1.44 -15.76 5.32
N MET A 233 0.58 -14.86 4.86
CA MET A 233 -0.14 -13.93 5.74
C MET A 233 -1.52 -13.60 5.19
N SER A 234 -2.39 -13.13 6.07
CA SER A 234 -3.67 -12.56 5.70
C SER A 234 -4.03 -11.37 6.59
N ILE A 235 -4.91 -10.50 6.08
CA ILE A 235 -5.34 -9.26 6.73
C ILE A 235 -6.82 -9.38 7.07
N LYS A 236 -7.20 -9.16 8.33
CA LYS A 236 -8.59 -9.27 8.78
C LYS A 236 -9.42 -8.09 8.27
N ALA A 237 -10.62 -8.37 7.79
CA ALA A 237 -11.68 -7.41 7.58
C ALA A 237 -12.21 -6.88 8.92
N PHE A 238 -12.84 -5.71 8.89
CA PHE A 238 -13.35 -5.07 10.09
C PHE A 238 -14.49 -5.88 10.71
N GLU A 239 -14.43 -6.07 12.04
CA GLU A 239 -15.48 -6.73 12.81
C GLU A 239 -16.40 -5.68 13.42
N GLN A 240 -17.66 -5.62 12.96
CA GLN A 240 -18.60 -4.66 13.48
C GLN A 240 -19.17 -5.15 14.80
N PHE A 241 -18.60 -4.71 15.93
CA PHE A 241 -19.27 -4.89 17.21
C PHE A 241 -20.49 -3.97 17.28
N GLY A 242 -21.66 -4.51 17.61
CA GLY A 242 -22.95 -3.79 17.61
C GLY A 242 -23.05 -2.55 18.53
N GLN A 243 -21.96 -2.18 19.21
CA GLN A 243 -21.84 -1.00 20.07
C GLN A 243 -20.86 0.07 19.56
N PHE A 244 -20.21 -0.10 18.41
CA PHE A 244 -19.51 1.02 17.75
C PHE A 244 -20.46 1.73 16.80
N PRO A 245 -21.14 2.82 17.22
CA PRO A 245 -21.84 3.66 16.28
C PRO A 245 -20.78 4.28 15.36
N ILE A 246 -20.74 3.82 14.11
CA ILE A 246 -19.98 4.45 13.00
C ILE A 246 -20.42 5.94 12.83
N SER A 247 -21.51 6.37 13.46
CA SER A 247 -21.91 7.77 13.54
C SER A 247 -21.01 8.60 14.46
N GLY A 248 -19.81 8.97 13.98
CA GLY A 248 -19.20 10.32 14.03
C GLY A 248 -19.14 11.14 15.34
N ASN A 249 -19.49 10.60 16.51
CA ASN A 249 -19.61 11.38 17.76
C ASN A 249 -18.63 10.95 18.85
N HIS A 250 -17.48 10.36 18.49
CA HIS A 250 -16.30 10.34 19.36
C HIS A 250 -15.49 11.64 19.18
N ALA A 251 -16.17 12.79 19.11
CA ALA A 251 -15.52 14.03 19.51
C ALA A 251 -15.17 13.83 20.99
N HIS A 252 -13.87 13.71 21.28
CA HIS A 252 -13.28 13.67 22.62
C HIS A 252 -14.27 14.20 23.66
N ALA A 253 -14.96 13.29 24.32
CA ALA A 253 -15.64 13.65 25.54
C ALA A 253 -14.50 13.97 26.49
N ASP A 254 -14.14 15.24 26.59
CA ASP A 254 -13.30 15.78 27.64
C ASP A 254 -13.71 15.08 28.92
N HIS A 255 -12.88 14.15 29.38
CA HIS A 255 -12.97 13.55 30.70
C HIS A 255 -12.54 14.63 31.70
N ALA A 256 -13.32 15.71 31.74
CA ALA A 256 -13.25 16.73 32.77
C ALA A 256 -13.66 16.04 34.08
N ASP A 257 -12.66 15.71 34.88
CA ASP A 257 -12.65 15.79 36.33
C ASP A 257 -14.00 15.50 36.99
N ARG A 258 -14.37 14.22 37.05
CA ARG A 258 -15.30 13.74 38.08
C ARG A 258 -14.50 13.13 39.23
N GLU A 259 -13.75 14.00 39.91
CA GLU A 259 -13.47 13.80 41.32
C GLU A 259 -14.76 14.10 42.12
N GLY A 260 -15.33 13.06 42.72
CA GLY A 260 -16.34 13.20 43.77
C GLY A 260 -17.71 12.60 43.44
N ASP A 261 -17.91 11.33 43.78
CA ASP A 261 -18.93 10.98 44.77
C ASP A 261 -18.85 9.48 45.13
N ASP A 262 -18.45 9.21 46.38
CA ASP A 262 -18.55 7.93 47.05
C ASP A 262 -20.03 7.63 47.34
N HIS A 263 -20.72 6.95 46.43
CA HIS A 263 -22.00 6.30 46.75
C HIS A 263 -22.06 4.86 46.23
N LEU A 264 -21.44 3.98 47.03
CA LEU A 264 -21.70 2.53 47.06
C LEU A 264 -23.08 2.27 47.70
N SER A 265 -24.08 1.88 46.91
CA SER A 265 -25.02 0.79 47.22
C SER A 265 -26.08 0.66 46.11
N ASP A 266 -26.34 -0.58 45.71
CA ASP A 266 -27.42 -1.02 44.82
C ASP A 266 -27.31 -0.67 43.32
N GLN A 267 -26.30 -1.25 42.66
CA GLN A 267 -26.35 -1.46 41.21
C GLN A 267 -26.87 -2.89 40.91
N PRO A 268 -27.96 -3.04 40.14
CA PRO A 268 -28.50 -4.35 39.77
C PRO A 268 -27.48 -5.11 38.91
N GLN A 269 -27.39 -6.41 39.16
CA GLN A 269 -26.50 -7.37 38.50
C GLN A 269 -26.25 -7.02 37.04
N ALA A 270 -24.96 -6.83 36.71
CA ALA A 270 -24.44 -6.79 35.35
C ALA A 270 -25.05 -7.95 34.56
N ARG A 271 -26.05 -7.65 33.75
CA ARG A 271 -26.51 -8.57 32.71
C ARG A 271 -25.30 -8.78 31.81
N ASN A 272 -24.93 -10.04 31.60
CA ASN A 272 -23.94 -10.43 30.61
C ASN A 272 -24.23 -9.69 29.30
N VAL A 273 -23.39 -8.70 28.97
CA VAL A 273 -23.39 -7.99 27.67
C VAL A 273 -22.80 -8.90 26.56
N TYR A 274 -22.72 -10.21 26.81
CA TYR A 274 -22.22 -11.22 25.88
C TYR A 274 -23.32 -11.94 25.09
N ASP A 275 -24.60 -11.65 25.34
CA ASP A 275 -25.71 -12.05 24.44
C ASP A 275 -25.90 -11.00 23.33
N GLN A 276 -24.82 -10.65 22.60
CA GLN A 276 -24.88 -9.71 21.48
C GLN A 276 -25.34 -10.42 20.19
N PRO A 277 -26.15 -9.74 19.36
CA PRO A 277 -26.61 -10.23 18.04
C PRO A 277 -25.41 -10.60 17.16
N SER A 278 -25.63 -11.50 16.19
CA SER A 278 -24.64 -12.00 15.23
C SER A 278 -23.61 -10.94 14.84
N LEU A 279 -22.33 -11.19 15.14
CA LEU A 279 -21.21 -10.39 14.67
C LEU A 279 -21.30 -10.32 13.14
N GLY A 280 -21.53 -9.12 12.61
CA GLY A 280 -21.43 -8.86 11.18
C GLY A 280 -19.99 -8.47 10.88
N PHE A 281 -19.39 -9.08 9.87
CA PHE A 281 -18.11 -8.63 9.34
C PHE A 281 -18.37 -7.63 8.22
N ASP A 282 -17.50 -6.62 8.13
CA ASP A 282 -17.51 -5.65 7.05
C ASP A 282 -16.28 -5.87 6.17
N CYS A 283 -16.43 -6.67 5.12
CA CYS A 283 -15.41 -6.87 4.08
C CYS A 283 -15.21 -5.60 3.19
N SER A 284 -15.72 -4.43 3.58
CA SER A 284 -15.38 -3.16 2.94
C SER A 284 -14.25 -2.44 3.69
N HIS A 285 -13.99 -2.80 4.94
CA HIS A 285 -13.01 -2.14 5.81
C HIS A 285 -12.00 -3.15 6.36
N LEU A 286 -10.85 -2.64 6.80
CA LEU A 286 -9.78 -3.44 7.41
C LEU A 286 -9.75 -3.24 8.91
N ALA A 287 -9.34 -4.27 9.65
CA ALA A 287 -9.11 -4.20 11.08
C ALA A 287 -7.78 -3.49 11.46
N LEU A 288 -7.26 -2.61 10.60
CA LEU A 288 -5.99 -1.89 10.76
C LEU A 288 -6.21 -0.43 11.16
N GLY A 289 -6.03 -0.06 12.43
CA GLY A 289 -6.20 1.34 12.86
C GLY A 289 -7.05 1.64 14.09
N GLY A 290 -7.52 0.66 14.86
CA GLY A 290 -8.31 0.99 16.06
C GLY A 290 -9.06 -0.17 16.68
N ILE A 291 -8.32 -1.16 17.14
CA ILE A 291 -8.90 -2.26 17.93
C ILE A 291 -9.69 -1.74 19.13
N HIS A 292 -10.64 -2.54 19.61
CA HIS A 292 -11.33 -2.30 20.88
C HIS A 292 -10.34 -2.17 22.06
N GLU A 293 -9.19 -2.84 21.97
CA GLU A 293 -8.18 -2.92 23.04
C GLU A 293 -7.19 -1.75 23.05
N CYS A 294 -7.34 -0.77 22.14
CA CYS A 294 -6.40 0.35 22.04
C CYS A 294 -6.65 1.45 23.07
N ASP A 295 -7.78 1.42 23.81
CA ASP A 295 -8.16 2.42 24.81
C ASP A 295 -7.78 3.86 24.35
N ASP A 296 -7.26 4.68 25.26
CA ASP A 296 -6.72 6.02 25.00
C ASP A 296 -5.20 5.98 24.66
N ASP A 297 -4.66 4.89 24.09
CA ASP A 297 -3.23 4.82 23.73
C ASP A 297 -2.94 5.66 22.47
N PRO A 298 -2.17 6.77 22.57
CA PRO A 298 -1.88 7.64 21.45
C PRO A 298 -1.04 6.97 20.36
N VAL A 299 -0.37 5.85 20.66
CA VAL A 299 0.36 5.05 19.65
C VAL A 299 -0.63 4.45 18.65
N CYS A 300 -1.78 3.99 19.12
CA CYS A 300 -2.81 3.40 18.27
C CYS A 300 -3.45 4.39 17.31
N GLU A 301 -3.71 5.63 17.76
CA GLU A 301 -4.24 6.69 16.91
C GLU A 301 -3.33 6.91 15.69
N SER A 302 -2.02 6.71 15.85
CA SER A 302 -1.03 6.92 14.79
C SER A 302 -0.95 5.79 13.75
N HIS A 303 -1.61 4.64 13.97
CA HIS A 303 -1.50 3.42 13.14
C HIS A 303 -2.66 3.20 12.16
N GLN A 304 -3.49 4.21 11.92
CA GLN A 304 -4.64 4.08 11.04
C GLN A 304 -4.25 3.81 9.59
N ALA A 305 -4.69 2.66 9.08
CA ALA A 305 -4.71 2.37 7.65
C ALA A 305 -5.78 3.25 6.97
N LEU A 306 -5.65 3.42 5.66
CA LEU A 306 -6.63 4.23 4.93
C LEU A 306 -8.02 3.60 5.02
N MET A 307 -8.13 2.28 4.89
CA MET A 307 -9.42 1.56 4.83
C MET A 307 -9.99 1.25 6.23
N TRP A 308 -9.55 1.99 7.24
CA TRP A 308 -10.14 1.97 8.57
C TRP A 308 -11.44 2.79 8.60
N THR A 309 -12.44 2.36 9.38
CA THR A 309 -13.76 3.02 9.44
C THR A 309 -13.75 4.41 10.07
N GLY A 310 -12.72 4.76 10.83
CA GLY A 310 -12.64 6.01 11.60
C GLY A 310 -11.40 6.83 11.25
N MET A 311 -11.49 7.75 10.29
CA MET A 311 -10.36 8.65 10.00
C MET A 311 -10.13 9.65 11.13
N LEU A 312 -8.89 9.78 11.59
CA LEU A 312 -8.50 10.85 12.50
C LEU A 312 -8.86 12.22 11.92
N PRO A 313 -9.54 13.09 12.70
CA PRO A 313 -9.65 14.50 12.36
C PRO A 313 -8.25 15.09 12.15
N ASN A 314 -8.12 15.96 11.16
CA ASN A 314 -6.88 16.69 10.91
C ASN A 314 -5.69 15.79 10.55
N ALA A 315 -5.93 14.66 9.88
CA ALA A 315 -4.88 13.82 9.33
C ALA A 315 -4.98 13.74 7.81
N ARG A 316 -3.84 13.47 7.16
CA ARG A 316 -3.79 12.90 5.82
C ARG A 316 -3.42 11.43 5.94
N ALA A 317 -4.11 10.58 5.19
CA ALA A 317 -3.74 9.19 5.01
C ALA A 317 -3.69 8.86 3.52
N ARG A 318 -2.73 8.03 3.12
CA ARG A 318 -2.68 7.39 1.79
C ARG A 318 -2.93 5.90 1.96
N PRO A 319 -3.32 5.18 0.90
CA PRO A 319 -3.38 3.73 0.93
C PRO A 319 -2.02 3.18 1.38
N SER A 320 -2.00 2.44 2.49
CA SER A 320 -0.84 1.67 2.90
C SER A 320 -0.61 0.49 1.96
N ILE A 321 0.55 -0.16 2.05
CA ILE A 321 0.76 -1.40 1.29
C ILE A 321 -0.22 -2.48 1.72
N ALA A 322 -0.56 -2.58 3.02
CA ALA A 322 -1.58 -3.49 3.50
C ALA A 322 -2.96 -3.22 2.86
N ASP A 323 -3.39 -1.95 2.78
CA ASP A 323 -4.63 -1.55 2.10
C ASP A 323 -4.64 -2.00 0.64
N ILE A 324 -3.55 -1.71 -0.08
CA ILE A 324 -3.40 -2.02 -1.50
C ILE A 324 -3.45 -3.54 -1.75
N LEU A 325 -2.77 -4.32 -0.91
CA LEU A 325 -2.72 -5.78 -1.04
C LEU A 325 -4.07 -6.41 -0.71
N ALA A 326 -4.79 -5.90 0.29
CA ALA A 326 -6.16 -6.35 0.59
C ALA A 326 -7.12 -6.03 -0.57
N ILE A 327 -7.08 -4.82 -1.12
CA ILE A 327 -7.85 -4.42 -2.31
C ILE A 327 -7.52 -5.31 -3.50
N ALA A 328 -6.23 -5.53 -3.79
CA ALA A 328 -5.78 -6.38 -4.89
C ALA A 328 -6.33 -7.81 -4.74
N THR A 329 -6.24 -8.35 -3.53
CA THR A 329 -6.73 -9.68 -3.19
C THR A 329 -8.25 -9.76 -3.37
N ALA A 330 -9.00 -8.78 -2.86
CA ALA A 330 -10.46 -8.70 -2.98
C ALA A 330 -10.93 -8.57 -4.44
N ALA A 331 -10.22 -7.81 -5.26
CA ALA A 331 -10.53 -7.61 -6.68
C ALA A 331 -9.94 -8.69 -7.60
N GLY A 332 -9.16 -9.64 -7.08
CA GLY A 332 -8.49 -10.68 -7.86
C GLY A 332 -7.33 -10.17 -8.73
N TRP A 333 -6.74 -9.01 -8.39
CA TRP A 333 -5.60 -8.44 -9.09
C TRP A 333 -4.29 -9.10 -8.69
N GLN A 334 -3.60 -9.63 -9.71
CA GLN A 334 -2.31 -10.32 -9.53
C GLN A 334 -1.12 -9.40 -9.82
N GLU A 335 -1.32 -8.35 -10.61
CA GLU A 335 -0.28 -7.41 -10.99
C GLU A 335 -0.43 -6.08 -10.26
N VAL A 336 0.27 -5.96 -9.12
CA VAL A 336 0.25 -4.78 -8.26
C VAL A 336 1.57 -4.03 -8.34
N HIS A 337 1.47 -2.72 -8.57
CA HIS A 337 2.57 -1.78 -8.63
C HIS A 337 2.54 -0.87 -7.39
N LEU A 338 3.19 -1.33 -6.33
CA LEU A 338 3.22 -0.58 -5.07
C LEU A 338 3.92 0.78 -5.24
N PRO A 339 3.34 1.88 -4.75
CA PRO A 339 3.94 3.22 -4.84
C PRO A 339 5.20 3.33 -3.97
N ARG A 340 5.28 2.51 -2.93
CA ARG A 340 6.38 2.42 -1.98
C ARG A 340 6.92 0.99 -1.98
N LYS A 341 8.24 0.84 -2.11
CA LYS A 341 8.95 -0.43 -2.30
C LYS A 341 9.91 -0.63 -1.16
N TYR A 342 9.69 -1.67 -0.38
CA TYR A 342 10.55 -2.03 0.74
C TYR A 342 11.45 -3.19 0.35
N SER A 343 12.75 -3.09 0.65
CA SER A 343 13.68 -4.19 0.42
C SER A 343 13.42 -5.32 1.43
N LEU A 344 13.08 -6.50 0.92
CA LEU A 344 12.86 -7.71 1.70
C LEU A 344 14.19 -8.35 2.11
N THR A 345 15.24 -8.27 1.29
CA THR A 345 16.48 -9.01 1.52
C THR A 345 17.68 -8.30 0.92
N SER A 346 18.88 -8.72 1.32
CA SER A 346 20.07 -8.43 0.52
C SER A 346 19.97 -9.09 -0.86
N GLY A 347 20.53 -8.46 -1.88
CA GLY A 347 20.44 -8.99 -3.24
C GLY A 347 20.71 -7.94 -4.32
N LEU A 348 20.20 -8.21 -5.52
CA LEU A 348 20.29 -7.29 -6.65
C LEU A 348 19.10 -6.34 -6.63
N TRP A 349 19.35 -5.06 -6.89
CA TRP A 349 18.29 -4.08 -7.10
C TRP A 349 17.34 -4.51 -8.23
N GLN A 350 17.91 -5.08 -9.30
CA GLN A 350 17.17 -5.50 -10.51
C GLN A 350 16.38 -6.80 -10.31
N ASP A 351 16.48 -7.47 -9.16
CA ASP A 351 15.68 -8.66 -8.86
C ASP A 351 14.37 -8.25 -8.19
N GLY A 352 13.24 -8.57 -8.83
CA GLY A 352 11.91 -8.32 -8.27
C GLY A 352 11.68 -9.00 -6.92
N ALA A 353 12.31 -10.16 -6.67
CA ALA A 353 12.20 -10.89 -5.41
C ALA A 353 12.86 -10.16 -4.22
N THR A 354 13.73 -9.18 -4.49
CA THR A 354 14.31 -8.29 -3.48
C THR A 354 13.27 -7.34 -2.89
N TRP A 355 12.18 -7.06 -3.60
CA TRP A 355 11.28 -5.96 -3.27
C TRP A 355 9.87 -6.44 -2.92
N LEU A 356 9.26 -5.77 -1.95
CA LEU A 356 7.85 -5.92 -1.65
C LEU A 356 7.01 -5.62 -2.91
N GLY A 357 6.03 -6.48 -3.20
CA GLY A 357 5.26 -6.48 -4.44
C GLY A 357 5.97 -7.10 -5.65
N ALA A 358 7.04 -7.88 -5.45
CA ALA A 358 7.74 -8.68 -6.47
C ALA A 358 8.18 -7.91 -7.74
N ARG A 359 8.44 -6.60 -7.61
CA ARG A 359 8.79 -5.72 -8.74
C ARG A 359 9.82 -4.71 -8.32
N VAL A 360 10.80 -4.52 -9.21
CA VAL A 360 11.88 -3.54 -9.10
C VAL A 360 11.30 -2.12 -9.06
N PRO A 361 11.81 -1.23 -8.18
CA PRO A 361 11.46 0.19 -8.19
C PRO A 361 11.80 0.85 -9.53
N ASN A 362 10.98 1.80 -9.95
CA ASN A 362 11.23 2.70 -11.06
C ASN A 362 11.13 4.17 -10.61
N ALA A 363 11.32 5.11 -11.53
CA ALA A 363 11.32 6.55 -11.25
C ALA A 363 10.01 7.09 -10.63
N GLY A 364 8.91 6.34 -10.65
CA GLY A 364 7.66 6.70 -9.99
C GLY A 364 7.49 6.11 -8.58
N ASN A 365 8.39 5.25 -8.12
CA ASN A 365 8.30 4.59 -6.81
C ASN A 365 9.26 5.19 -5.79
N ASN A 366 8.87 5.17 -4.52
CA ASN A 366 9.80 5.39 -3.42
C ASN A 366 10.40 4.04 -3.00
N ALA A 367 11.70 3.97 -2.79
CA ALA A 367 12.45 2.79 -2.37
C ALA A 367 12.97 2.96 -0.94
N TYR A 368 12.66 2.00 -0.08
CA TYR A 368 13.01 1.98 1.34
C TYR A 368 13.92 0.77 1.62
N ILE A 369 15.19 1.05 1.90
CA ILE A 369 16.20 0.08 2.34
C ILE A 369 16.40 0.31 3.84
N ILE A 370 15.41 -0.15 4.60
CA ILE A 370 15.30 0.09 6.02
C ILE A 370 15.52 -1.21 6.80
N ASN A 371 15.89 -1.07 8.07
CA ASN A 371 16.39 -2.18 8.87
C ASN A 371 15.37 -3.33 8.98
N ARG A 372 15.89 -4.56 8.92
CA ARG A 372 15.25 -5.76 9.49
C ARG A 372 16.05 -6.11 10.76
N GLU A 373 15.77 -7.23 11.42
CA GLU A 373 16.74 -7.77 12.41
C GLU A 373 18.16 -7.99 11.83
N ASN A 374 18.28 -8.00 10.49
CA ASN A 374 19.52 -8.20 9.75
C ASN A 374 19.83 -7.04 8.80
N HIS A 375 21.13 -6.78 8.59
CA HIS A 375 21.65 -5.87 7.58
C HIS A 375 21.18 -6.26 6.16
N VAL A 376 20.67 -5.28 5.42
CA VAL A 376 20.33 -5.38 3.99
C VAL A 376 21.41 -4.68 3.17
N ALA A 377 22.01 -5.43 2.23
CA ALA A 377 22.95 -4.94 1.24
C ALA A 377 22.39 -5.14 -0.17
N LEU A 378 22.18 -4.05 -0.90
CA LEU A 378 21.74 -4.10 -2.29
C LEU A 378 22.89 -3.77 -3.24
N THR A 379 22.95 -4.46 -4.37
CA THR A 379 23.90 -4.18 -5.45
C THR A 379 23.17 -3.78 -6.73
N ILE A 380 23.66 -2.74 -7.41
CA ILE A 380 23.19 -2.23 -8.69
C ILE A 380 24.29 -2.48 -9.74
N TYR A 381 24.02 -3.30 -10.74
CA TYR A 381 24.95 -3.58 -11.86
C TYR A 381 24.60 -2.89 -13.18
N ASP A 382 23.36 -2.43 -13.31
CA ASP A 382 22.85 -1.75 -14.50
C ASP A 382 22.12 -0.48 -14.03
N LEU A 383 20.86 -0.28 -14.39
CA LEU A 383 20.06 0.83 -13.93
C LEU A 383 19.29 0.46 -12.65
N GLY A 384 19.44 1.26 -11.60
CA GLY A 384 18.53 1.33 -10.46
C GLY A 384 17.81 2.67 -10.49
N GLN A 385 16.48 2.65 -10.45
CA GLN A 385 15.64 3.85 -10.52
C GLN A 385 14.68 3.94 -9.35
N ALA A 386 14.51 5.14 -8.81
CA ALA A 386 13.49 5.46 -7.82
C ALA A 386 13.14 6.95 -7.90
N ARG A 387 11.98 7.37 -7.41
CA ARG A 387 11.75 8.78 -7.06
C ARG A 387 12.61 9.11 -5.84
N ASP A 388 12.26 8.54 -4.69
CA ASP A 388 12.99 8.73 -3.45
C ASP A 388 13.65 7.42 -3.01
N VAL A 389 14.88 7.48 -2.51
CA VAL A 389 15.61 6.37 -1.91
C VAL A 389 15.93 6.72 -0.46
N LEU A 390 15.37 5.96 0.48
CA LEU A 390 15.70 6.06 1.90
C LEU A 390 16.52 4.83 2.33
N ILE A 391 17.71 5.06 2.88
CA ILE A 391 18.58 4.02 3.42
C ILE A 391 18.84 4.34 4.89
N THR A 392 18.57 3.40 5.80
CA THR A 392 18.71 3.66 7.24
C THR A 392 19.49 2.59 7.98
N ASP A 393 19.97 2.93 9.18
CA ASP A 393 20.33 2.00 10.26
C ASP A 393 21.18 0.81 9.84
N GLY A 394 22.32 1.11 9.24
CA GLY A 394 23.33 0.10 8.93
C GLY A 394 23.16 -0.51 7.56
N ASN A 395 22.07 -0.29 6.82
CA ASN A 395 21.85 -0.87 5.49
C ASN A 395 22.75 -0.23 4.42
N SER A 396 22.94 -0.94 3.31
CA SER A 396 23.82 -0.48 2.24
C SER A 396 23.26 -0.63 0.83
N VAL A 397 23.66 0.30 -0.03
CA VAL A 397 23.48 0.24 -1.49
C VAL A 397 24.84 0.42 -2.15
N THR A 398 25.24 -0.53 -2.99
CA THR A 398 26.48 -0.49 -3.77
C THR A 398 26.16 -0.43 -5.25
N VAL A 399 26.68 0.58 -5.94
CA VAL A 399 26.59 0.75 -7.40
C VAL A 399 27.91 0.30 -8.03
N THR A 400 27.85 -0.72 -8.89
CA THR A 400 29.02 -1.33 -9.52
C THR A 400 28.85 -1.32 -11.03
N PHE A 401 29.58 -0.45 -11.73
CA PHE A 401 29.48 -0.19 -13.19
C PHE A 401 28.12 0.34 -13.71
N GLY A 402 27.11 0.43 -12.85
CA GLY A 402 25.75 0.85 -13.18
C GLY A 402 25.43 2.30 -12.84
N THR A 403 24.14 2.64 -12.89
CA THR A 403 23.60 3.94 -12.52
C THR A 403 22.54 3.78 -11.43
N LEU A 404 22.65 4.53 -10.33
CA LEU A 404 21.53 4.81 -9.45
C LEU A 404 20.97 6.19 -9.83
N ASP A 405 19.78 6.22 -10.42
CA ASP A 405 19.04 7.41 -10.85
C ASP A 405 17.87 7.65 -9.88
N ALA A 406 17.93 8.75 -9.14
CA ALA A 406 16.92 9.09 -8.16
C ALA A 406 16.61 10.58 -8.11
N TYR A 407 15.36 10.95 -7.84
CA TYR A 407 15.05 12.35 -7.50
C TYR A 407 15.67 12.74 -6.16
N ARG A 408 15.56 11.88 -5.14
CA ARG A 408 16.12 12.11 -3.81
C ARG A 408 16.80 10.87 -3.25
N ILE A 409 17.96 11.05 -2.63
CA ILE A 409 18.60 10.02 -1.80
C ILE A 409 18.78 10.58 -0.38
N THR A 410 18.26 9.86 0.60
CA THR A 410 18.46 10.15 2.03
C THR A 410 19.14 8.96 2.70
N MET A 411 20.29 9.22 3.33
CA MET A 411 21.02 8.27 4.16
C MET A 411 20.99 8.74 5.61
N ARG A 412 20.62 7.87 6.55
CA ARG A 412 20.65 8.20 7.98
C ARG A 412 20.95 7.00 8.87
N GLY A 413 21.39 7.24 10.10
CA GLY A 413 21.68 6.18 11.07
C GLY A 413 23.08 5.59 10.90
N GLU A 414 23.57 4.97 11.98
CA GLU A 414 24.94 4.43 12.05
C GLU A 414 25.16 3.26 11.09
N GLY A 415 26.26 3.28 10.35
CA GLY A 415 26.67 2.20 9.45
C GLY A 415 25.96 2.20 8.10
N THR A 416 25.06 3.16 7.86
CA THR A 416 24.40 3.33 6.57
C THR A 416 25.41 3.69 5.50
N LEU A 417 25.40 2.99 4.36
CA LEU A 417 26.40 3.13 3.32
C LEU A 417 25.77 3.25 1.93
N VAL A 418 26.14 4.29 1.19
CA VAL A 418 26.04 4.31 -0.27
C VAL A 418 27.46 4.26 -0.84
N GLN A 419 27.74 3.25 -1.64
CA GLN A 419 29.03 3.05 -2.28
C GLN A 419 28.89 3.07 -3.80
N ALA A 420 29.81 3.74 -4.48
CA ALA A 420 29.95 3.67 -5.93
C ALA A 420 31.37 3.21 -6.31
N ASP A 421 31.46 2.17 -7.13
CA ASP A 421 32.72 1.61 -7.60
C ASP A 421 33.12 2.17 -8.99
N SER A 422 34.22 1.65 -9.55
CA SER A 422 34.74 2.07 -10.85
C SER A 422 33.67 2.07 -11.95
N GLY A 423 33.56 3.18 -12.67
CA GLY A 423 32.58 3.39 -13.74
C GLY A 423 31.11 3.51 -13.29
N ALA A 424 30.82 3.52 -12.00
CA ALA A 424 29.46 3.72 -11.50
C ALA A 424 29.05 5.20 -11.54
N LEU A 425 27.74 5.44 -11.72
CA LEU A 425 27.12 6.76 -11.64
C LEU A 425 26.05 6.77 -10.55
N ILE A 426 26.12 7.75 -9.64
CA ILE A 426 24.98 8.15 -8.81
C ILE A 426 24.47 9.47 -9.40
N ASP A 427 23.29 9.45 -9.99
CA ASP A 427 22.61 10.61 -10.57
C ASP A 427 21.43 10.99 -9.67
N VAL A 428 21.49 12.16 -9.06
CA VAL A 428 20.50 12.57 -8.07
C VAL A 428 20.18 14.06 -8.09
N VAL A 429 18.92 14.44 -7.85
CA VAL A 429 18.55 15.86 -7.72
C VAL A 429 18.86 16.40 -6.32
N TYR A 430 18.45 15.65 -5.29
CA TYR A 430 18.66 15.99 -3.88
C TYR A 430 19.37 14.85 -3.12
N LEU A 431 20.57 15.10 -2.60
CA LEU A 431 21.26 14.16 -1.72
C LEU A 431 21.36 14.69 -0.30
N THR A 432 20.85 13.91 0.66
CA THR A 432 21.01 14.16 2.10
C THR A 432 21.75 13.00 2.75
N ASN A 433 22.98 13.24 3.21
CA ASN A 433 23.74 12.32 4.04
C ASN A 433 23.69 12.81 5.49
N GLU A 434 22.83 12.25 6.31
CA GLU A 434 22.71 12.61 7.73
C GLU A 434 23.82 11.99 8.58
N ALA A 435 23.88 12.38 9.86
CA ALA A 435 24.85 11.84 10.80
C ALA A 435 24.77 10.29 10.87
N GLY A 436 25.94 9.65 10.82
CA GLY A 436 26.07 8.19 10.81
C GLY A 436 26.13 7.56 9.41
N GLY A 437 25.64 8.27 8.38
CA GLY A 437 25.72 7.82 6.99
C GLY A 437 27.11 8.00 6.37
N MET A 438 27.43 7.12 5.42
CA MET A 438 28.66 7.14 4.64
C MET A 438 28.35 7.12 3.14
N LEU A 439 28.90 8.08 2.41
CA LEU A 439 28.97 8.08 0.95
C LEU A 439 30.42 7.81 0.54
N ASP A 440 30.67 6.68 -0.11
CA ASP A 440 32.01 6.23 -0.50
C ASP A 440 32.12 6.09 -2.03
N LEU A 441 32.96 6.92 -2.66
CA LEU A 441 33.17 6.96 -4.10
C LEU A 441 34.59 6.45 -4.42
N PHE A 442 34.67 5.29 -5.08
CA PHE A 442 35.95 4.66 -5.44
C PHE A 442 36.33 4.87 -6.91
N TYR A 443 37.64 4.99 -7.15
CA TYR A 443 38.24 5.03 -8.48
C TYR A 443 37.67 6.17 -9.36
N ASP A 444 37.03 5.82 -10.48
CA ASP A 444 36.40 6.71 -11.45
C ASP A 444 34.86 6.74 -11.32
N ALA A 445 34.32 6.40 -10.14
CA ALA A 445 32.92 6.61 -9.82
C ALA A 445 32.54 8.10 -9.95
N THR A 446 31.35 8.37 -10.47
CA THR A 446 30.81 9.72 -10.61
C THR A 446 29.60 9.91 -9.71
N LEU A 447 29.59 11.00 -8.95
CA LEU A 447 28.40 11.50 -8.26
C LEU A 447 27.96 12.79 -8.97
N ASP A 448 26.79 12.74 -9.60
CA ASP A 448 26.12 13.90 -10.20
C ASP A 448 24.99 14.37 -9.28
N VAL A 449 25.07 15.61 -8.79
CA VAL A 449 24.04 16.21 -7.93
C VAL A 449 23.52 17.47 -8.59
N PHE A 450 22.27 17.45 -9.04
CA PHE A 450 21.72 18.56 -9.82
C PHE A 450 21.39 19.80 -8.98
N TRP A 451 20.81 19.62 -7.78
CA TRP A 451 20.27 20.75 -7.00
C TRP A 451 20.93 20.93 -5.64
N THR A 452 20.73 19.99 -4.70
CA THR A 452 21.23 20.15 -3.33
C THR A 452 22.01 18.92 -2.87
N LEU A 453 23.21 19.16 -2.33
CA LEU A 453 23.95 18.22 -1.51
C LEU A 453 23.99 18.75 -0.06
N ARG A 454 23.37 18.01 0.87
CA ARG A 454 23.50 18.21 2.31
C ARG A 454 24.27 17.03 2.91
N ASN A 455 25.42 17.30 3.53
CA ASN A 455 26.26 16.25 4.11
C ASN A 455 26.64 16.56 5.57
N ASP A 456 25.96 15.90 6.49
CA ASP A 456 26.24 15.83 7.92
C ASP A 456 26.94 14.50 8.31
N GLY A 457 27.05 13.54 7.37
CA GLY A 457 27.76 12.27 7.50
C GLY A 457 29.19 12.27 6.93
N LEU A 458 29.74 11.07 6.71
CA LEU A 458 31.08 10.88 6.13
C LEU A 458 31.01 10.81 4.60
N LEU A 459 31.80 11.64 3.92
CA LEU A 459 32.04 11.56 2.49
C LEU A 459 33.48 11.12 2.24
N ARG A 460 33.68 10.07 1.45
CA ARG A 460 34.98 9.58 0.99
C ARG A 460 35.01 9.59 -0.54
N GLY A 461 36.10 10.09 -1.10
CA GLY A 461 36.34 10.11 -2.54
C GLY A 461 37.82 9.92 -2.84
N GLY A 462 38.11 9.22 -3.94
CA GLY A 462 39.47 8.97 -4.47
C GLY A 462 39.96 9.99 -5.47
#